data_AF-T0ZH69-F1
#
_entry.id   AF-T0ZH69-F1
#
_cell.length_a   1.000
_cell.length_b   1.000
_cell.length_c   1.000
_cell.angle_alpha   90.00
_cell.angle_beta   90.00
_cell.angle_gamma   90.00
#
_symmetry.space_group_name_H-M   'P 1'
#
loop_
_entity.id
_entity.type
_entity.pdbx_description
1 polymer ?
#
loop_
_entity_poly.entity_id
_entity_poly.type
_entity_poly.pdbx_seq_one_letter_code
_entity_poly.pdbx_strand_id
1 'polypeptide(L)'
;MQRRNELDALRGIFLLLMVSVHLPTVVNGFASEPLGYADAAEGFVFLSAFLVGSIYTPLMFQRGIAYVRERLWKRARKLYGYHLLLLLFLFVIVATVATVTHSIALHNYLLVFFSHPVWAVASSPFLVYQPPLLDILPMYIVFLLASPLLLRYASQRGWRAVLVGSGLLWLFAQLGGGRALYELAVRAGVPLERAAFGAFDWYAWQLVWVTGLWLGYSQHHGDGAETLKRWFRHPAVWGMTVATSIFFLLWRHHVAVSSPMSGAARR
;
A
#
# COMPACT_ATOMS: atom_id res chain seq x y z
N MET A 1 10.19 -17.64 -19.79
CA MET A 1 10.01 -17.33 -18.36
C MET A 1 8.76 -18.06 -17.89
N GLN A 2 8.88 -19.01 -16.95
CA GLN A 2 7.72 -19.64 -16.33
C GLN A 2 7.02 -18.63 -15.43
N ARG A 3 5.70 -18.48 -15.61
CA ARG A 3 4.84 -17.73 -14.71
C ARG A 3 4.85 -18.45 -13.35
N ARG A 4 5.21 -17.74 -12.28
CA ARG A 4 5.17 -18.27 -10.91
C ARG A 4 3.73 -18.17 -10.41
N ASN A 5 2.96 -19.22 -10.66
CA ASN A 5 1.52 -19.28 -10.33
C ASN A 5 1.29 -19.13 -8.82
N GLU A 6 2.26 -19.50 -8.00
CA GLU A 6 2.21 -19.41 -6.54
C GLU A 6 2.13 -17.95 -6.07
N LEU A 7 2.94 -17.07 -6.67
CA LEU A 7 2.96 -15.65 -6.30
C LEU A 7 1.73 -14.91 -6.81
N ASP A 8 1.18 -15.33 -7.95
CA ASP A 8 -0.09 -14.83 -8.46
C ASP A 8 -1.27 -15.29 -7.56
N ALA A 9 -1.26 -16.54 -7.09
CA ALA A 9 -2.24 -17.07 -6.15
C ALA A 9 -2.20 -16.36 -4.80
N LEU A 10 -0.99 -16.13 -4.25
CA LEU A 10 -0.81 -15.38 -3.00
C LEU A 10 -1.35 -13.95 -3.10
N ARG A 11 -1.17 -13.27 -4.23
CA ARG A 11 -1.81 -11.96 -4.46
C ARG A 11 -3.32 -12.04 -4.46
N GLY A 12 -3.89 -13.09 -5.06
CA GLY A 12 -5.33 -13.36 -5.00
C GLY A 12 -5.82 -13.57 -3.55
N ILE A 13 -5.07 -14.32 -2.76
CA ILE A 13 -5.37 -14.55 -1.33
C ILE A 13 -5.34 -13.23 -0.56
N PHE A 14 -4.33 -12.37 -0.76
CA PHE A 14 -4.30 -11.07 -0.09
C PHE A 14 -5.48 -10.18 -0.47
N LEU A 15 -5.95 -10.23 -1.71
CA LEU A 15 -7.16 -9.49 -2.10
C LEU A 15 -8.41 -10.02 -1.39
N LEU A 16 -8.54 -11.35 -1.25
CA LEU A 16 -9.64 -11.95 -0.49
C LEU A 16 -9.58 -11.56 0.98
N LEU A 17 -8.38 -11.59 1.60
CA LEU A 17 -8.18 -11.19 2.98
C LEU A 17 -8.53 -9.71 3.19
N MET A 18 -8.08 -8.82 2.30
CA MET A 18 -8.45 -7.39 2.34
C MET A 18 -9.96 -7.18 2.27
N VAL A 19 -10.67 -7.93 1.42
CA VAL A 19 -12.14 -7.86 1.39
C VAL A 19 -12.73 -8.39 2.70
N SER A 20 -12.22 -9.49 3.24
CA SER A 20 -12.71 -10.08 4.49
C SER A 20 -12.58 -9.15 5.69
N VAL A 21 -11.50 -8.37 5.80
CA VAL A 21 -11.32 -7.39 6.91
C VAL A 21 -12.19 -6.16 6.78
N HIS A 22 -12.62 -5.81 5.57
CA HIS A 22 -13.50 -4.66 5.33
C HIS A 22 -14.99 -5.03 5.36
N LEU A 23 -15.34 -6.32 5.40
CA LEU A 23 -16.71 -6.78 5.56
C LEU A 23 -17.10 -6.81 7.05
N PRO A 24 -18.29 -6.31 7.45
CA PRO A 24 -18.76 -6.35 8.83
C PRO A 24 -19.27 -7.76 9.19
N THR A 25 -18.34 -8.72 9.23
CA THR A 25 -18.60 -10.12 9.55
C THR A 25 -17.76 -10.55 10.76
N VAL A 26 -18.11 -11.68 11.37
CA VAL A 26 -17.30 -12.30 12.46
C VAL A 26 -15.86 -12.60 12.03
N VAL A 27 -15.61 -12.67 10.72
CA VAL A 27 -14.29 -12.90 10.13
C VAL A 27 -13.40 -11.67 10.22
N ASN A 28 -13.96 -10.46 10.38
CA ASN A 28 -13.21 -9.21 10.49
C ASN A 28 -12.19 -9.29 11.64
N GLY A 29 -12.62 -9.64 12.86
CA GLY A 29 -11.71 -9.72 14.03
C GLY A 29 -10.60 -10.77 13.91
N PHE A 30 -10.77 -11.82 13.09
CA PHE A 30 -9.74 -12.85 12.85
C PHE A 30 -8.86 -12.54 11.64
N ALA A 31 -9.39 -11.83 10.64
CA ALA A 31 -8.67 -11.48 9.42
C ALA A 31 -7.91 -10.15 9.56
N SER A 32 -8.28 -9.28 10.50
CA SER A 32 -7.60 -8.01 10.77
C SER A 32 -6.25 -8.30 11.44
N GLU A 33 -5.20 -8.28 10.62
CA GLU A 33 -3.82 -8.50 11.03
C GLU A 33 -3.60 -9.89 11.70
N PRO A 34 -3.73 -11.02 10.99
CA PRO A 34 -3.69 -12.35 11.61
C PRO A 34 -2.33 -12.73 12.24
N LEU A 35 -1.27 -11.95 11.98
CA LEU A 35 0.11 -12.19 12.43
C LEU A 35 0.74 -10.97 13.13
N GLY A 36 -0.01 -10.22 13.93
CA GLY A 36 0.53 -9.09 14.71
C GLY A 36 0.17 -7.74 14.11
N TYR A 37 1.13 -6.87 13.78
CA TYR A 37 0.88 -5.56 13.14
C TYR A 37 1.01 -5.60 11.60
N ALA A 38 1.07 -6.79 11.01
CA ALA A 38 1.15 -6.97 9.56
C ALA A 38 -0.24 -7.30 9.01
N ASP A 39 -0.75 -6.46 8.12
CA ASP A 39 -2.03 -6.64 7.45
C ASP A 39 -1.85 -7.21 6.02
N ALA A 40 -2.96 -7.67 5.43
CA ALA A 40 -3.02 -8.17 4.07
C ALA A 40 -2.56 -7.12 3.05
N ALA A 41 -2.76 -5.83 3.35
CA ALA A 41 -2.32 -4.72 2.51
C ALA A 41 -0.79 -4.67 2.35
N GLU A 42 0.00 -4.76 3.43
CA GLU A 42 1.47 -4.78 3.35
C GLU A 42 1.95 -5.97 2.52
N GLY A 43 1.37 -7.15 2.77
CA GLY A 43 1.67 -8.37 2.02
C GLY A 43 1.44 -8.22 0.52
N PHE A 44 0.30 -7.66 0.13
CA PHE A 44 -0.04 -7.42 -1.28
C PHE A 44 0.87 -6.39 -1.95
N VAL A 45 1.14 -5.27 -1.28
CA VAL A 45 1.99 -4.18 -1.80
C VAL A 45 3.42 -4.68 -1.97
N PHE A 46 3.98 -5.33 -0.95
CA PHE A 46 5.31 -5.93 -1.00
C PHE A 46 5.43 -6.96 -2.12
N LEU A 47 4.52 -7.94 -2.16
CA LEU A 47 4.56 -9.02 -3.15
C LEU A 47 4.39 -8.49 -4.58
N SER A 48 3.55 -7.48 -4.76
CA SER A 48 3.40 -6.79 -6.05
C SER A 48 4.70 -6.13 -6.49
N ALA A 49 5.38 -5.40 -5.60
CA ALA A 49 6.64 -4.74 -5.90
C ALA A 49 7.75 -5.75 -6.18
N PHE A 50 7.81 -6.83 -5.39
CA PHE A 50 8.72 -7.95 -5.60
C PHE A 50 8.55 -8.58 -6.98
N LEU A 51 7.31 -8.89 -7.39
CA LEU A 51 7.04 -9.39 -8.74
C LEU A 51 7.44 -8.40 -9.83
N VAL A 52 7.22 -7.10 -9.62
CA VAL A 52 7.69 -6.07 -10.56
C VAL A 52 9.22 -6.13 -10.68
N GLY A 53 9.94 -6.21 -9.56
CA GLY A 53 11.39 -6.35 -9.55
C GLY A 53 11.84 -7.62 -10.29
N SER A 54 11.33 -8.78 -9.91
CA SER A 54 11.75 -10.07 -10.46
C SER A 54 11.43 -10.24 -11.95
N ILE A 55 10.24 -9.81 -12.39
CA ILE A 55 9.81 -10.00 -13.78
C ILE A 55 10.46 -8.98 -14.71
N TYR A 56 10.49 -7.71 -14.32
CA TYR A 56 10.92 -6.63 -15.21
C TYR A 56 12.42 -6.40 -15.20
N THR A 57 13.18 -6.88 -14.21
CA THR A 57 14.64 -6.74 -14.19
C THR A 57 15.31 -7.49 -15.36
N PRO A 58 15.04 -8.79 -15.62
CA PRO A 58 15.57 -9.47 -16.81
C PRO A 58 15.13 -8.80 -18.12
N LEU A 59 13.86 -8.37 -18.20
CA LEU A 59 13.33 -7.69 -19.39
C LEU A 59 14.01 -6.34 -19.63
N MET A 60 14.36 -5.61 -18.56
CA MET A 60 15.11 -4.36 -18.65
C MET A 60 16.49 -4.59 -19.27
N PHE A 61 17.20 -5.64 -18.87
CA PHE A 61 18.51 -5.97 -19.44
C PHE A 61 18.44 -6.51 -20.87
N GLN A 62 17.37 -7.25 -21.22
CA GLN A 62 17.21 -7.83 -22.56
C GLN A 62 16.63 -6.86 -23.59
N ARG A 63 15.71 -5.99 -23.19
CA ARG A 63 14.90 -5.13 -24.10
C ARG A 63 15.01 -3.63 -23.78
N GLY A 64 15.80 -3.27 -22.79
CA GLY A 64 16.00 -1.89 -22.36
C GLY A 64 14.90 -1.36 -21.43
N ILE A 65 15.23 -0.26 -20.76
CA ILE A 65 14.33 0.39 -19.78
C ILE A 65 13.07 0.98 -20.42
N ALA A 66 13.14 1.41 -21.68
CA ALA A 66 11.99 1.96 -22.40
C ALA A 66 10.86 0.93 -22.55
N TYR A 67 11.21 -0.34 -22.85
CA TYR A 67 10.27 -1.44 -22.95
C TYR A 67 9.56 -1.71 -21.61
N VAL A 68 10.33 -1.74 -20.51
CA VAL A 68 9.79 -1.93 -19.16
C VAL A 68 8.88 -0.76 -18.75
N ARG A 69 9.30 0.48 -18.99
CA ARG A 69 8.49 1.68 -18.73
C ARG A 69 7.15 1.61 -19.44
N GLU A 70 7.13 1.30 -20.74
CA GLU A 70 5.91 1.22 -21.52
C GLU A 70 4.93 0.16 -20.97
N ARG A 71 5.44 -1.02 -20.59
CA ARG A 71 4.62 -2.11 -20.04
C ARG A 71 4.02 -1.74 -18.68
N LEU A 72 4.83 -1.17 -17.79
CA LEU A 72 4.37 -0.74 -16.47
C LEU A 72 3.39 0.43 -16.57
N TRP A 73 3.61 1.37 -17.48
CA TRP A 73 2.70 2.49 -17.72
C TRP A 73 1.39 2.04 -18.37
N LYS A 74 1.41 1.08 -19.30
CA LYS A 74 0.17 0.45 -19.82
C LYS A 74 -0.64 -0.20 -18.69
N ARG A 75 0.03 -0.89 -17.76
CA ARG A 75 -0.62 -1.49 -16.59
C ARG A 75 -1.17 -0.43 -15.63
N ALA A 76 -0.39 0.61 -15.33
CA ALA A 76 -0.81 1.72 -14.47
C ALA A 76 -2.02 2.46 -15.06
N ARG A 77 -2.03 2.73 -16.38
CA ARG A 77 -3.18 3.33 -17.07
C ARG A 77 -4.44 2.47 -16.97
N LYS A 78 -4.30 1.14 -17.08
CA LYS A 78 -5.44 0.23 -16.92
C LYS A 78 -6.01 0.28 -15.51
N LEU A 79 -5.15 0.26 -14.49
CA LEU A 79 -5.54 0.39 -13.09
C LEU A 79 -6.19 1.75 -12.81
N TYR A 80 -5.63 2.83 -13.36
CA TYR A 80 -6.19 4.16 -13.27
C TYR A 80 -7.58 4.26 -13.91
N GLY A 81 -7.78 3.64 -15.09
CA GLY A 81 -9.11 3.56 -15.72
C GLY A 81 -10.12 2.81 -14.85
N TYR A 82 -9.73 1.69 -14.23
CA TYR A 82 -10.59 0.99 -13.27
C TYR A 82 -10.86 1.82 -12.01
N HIS A 83 -9.87 2.56 -11.52
CA HIS A 83 -10.04 3.46 -10.38
C HIS A 83 -11.09 4.55 -10.68
N LEU A 84 -11.02 5.18 -11.85
CA LEU A 84 -12.03 6.16 -12.29
C LEU A 84 -13.43 5.54 -12.42
N LEU A 85 -13.52 4.31 -12.94
CA LEU A 85 -14.80 3.61 -13.05
C LEU A 85 -15.39 3.28 -11.68
N LEU A 86 -14.56 2.87 -10.71
CA LEU A 86 -14.99 2.63 -9.33
C LEU A 86 -15.42 3.91 -8.62
N LEU A 87 -14.72 5.03 -8.86
CA LEU A 87 -15.13 6.35 -8.36
C LEU A 87 -16.47 6.79 -8.95
N LEU A 88 -16.67 6.60 -10.25
CA LEU A 88 -17.96 6.88 -10.89
C LEU A 88 -19.08 6.03 -10.28
N PHE A 89 -18.84 4.73 -10.09
CA PHE A 89 -19.77 3.83 -9.42
C PHE A 89 -20.09 4.32 -8.00
N LEU A 90 -19.08 4.76 -7.26
CA LEU A 90 -19.23 5.28 -5.89
C LEU A 90 -20.09 6.56 -5.87
N PHE A 91 -19.80 7.53 -6.73
CA PHE A 91 -20.51 8.81 -6.78
C PHE A 91 -21.93 8.71 -7.32
N VAL A 92 -22.20 7.77 -8.22
CA VAL A 92 -23.53 7.62 -8.82
C VAL A 92 -24.37 6.64 -8.02
N ILE A 93 -23.89 5.40 -7.85
CA ILE A 93 -24.70 4.33 -7.28
C ILE A 93 -24.68 4.40 -5.75
N VAL A 94 -23.49 4.39 -5.15
CA VAL A 94 -23.39 4.30 -3.68
C VAL A 94 -23.91 5.57 -3.01
N ALA A 95 -23.61 6.75 -3.55
CA ALA A 95 -24.17 7.99 -3.04
C ALA A 95 -25.71 8.03 -3.15
N THR A 96 -26.29 7.60 -4.28
CA THR A 96 -27.75 7.54 -4.44
C THR A 96 -28.39 6.56 -3.45
N VAL A 97 -27.79 5.38 -3.26
CA VAL A 97 -28.26 4.41 -2.26
C VAL A 97 -28.18 5.01 -0.86
N ALA A 98 -27.08 5.70 -0.52
CA ALA A 98 -26.91 6.37 0.76
C ALA A 98 -28.03 7.40 1.03
N THR A 99 -28.40 8.18 0.01
CA THR A 99 -29.48 9.19 0.12
C THR A 99 -30.87 8.55 0.20
N VAL A 100 -31.17 7.54 -0.61
CA VAL A 100 -32.50 6.92 -0.64
C VAL A 100 -32.76 6.10 0.62
N THR A 101 -31.76 5.34 1.08
CA THR A 101 -31.89 4.48 2.27
C THR A 101 -31.66 5.21 3.59
N HIS A 102 -31.28 6.50 3.56
CA HIS A 102 -30.89 7.28 4.74
C HIS A 102 -29.81 6.59 5.58
N SER A 103 -28.91 5.84 4.93
CA SER A 103 -27.86 5.09 5.60
C SER A 103 -26.78 6.03 6.12
N ILE A 104 -26.69 6.15 7.45
CA ILE A 104 -25.66 6.94 8.15
C ILE A 104 -24.28 6.38 7.83
N ALA A 105 -24.13 5.05 7.76
CA ALA A 105 -22.85 4.42 7.46
C ALA A 105 -22.33 4.83 6.08
N LEU A 106 -23.17 4.75 5.04
CA LEU A 106 -22.77 5.13 3.69
C LEU A 106 -22.54 6.65 3.54
N HIS A 107 -23.31 7.47 4.27
CA HIS A 107 -23.05 8.92 4.33
C HIS A 107 -21.69 9.22 4.93
N ASN A 108 -21.33 8.59 6.04
CA ASN A 108 -20.03 8.77 6.68
C ASN A 108 -18.88 8.31 5.79
N TYR A 109 -19.07 7.22 5.03
CA TYR A 109 -18.10 6.76 4.02
C TYR A 109 -17.83 7.78 2.91
N LEU A 110 -18.81 8.64 2.61
CA LEU A 110 -18.77 9.64 1.54
C LEU A 110 -18.85 11.07 2.05
N LEU A 111 -18.44 11.30 3.30
CA LEU A 111 -18.61 12.58 4.00
C LEU A 111 -18.10 13.77 3.17
N VAL A 112 -16.88 13.67 2.63
CA VAL A 112 -16.24 14.72 1.81
C VAL A 112 -17.00 14.94 0.51
N PHE A 113 -17.50 13.88 -0.12
CA PHE A 113 -18.32 13.99 -1.33
C PHE A 113 -19.64 14.72 -1.06
N PHE A 114 -20.33 14.42 0.05
CA PHE A 114 -21.57 15.10 0.40
C PHE A 114 -21.34 16.55 0.87
N SER A 115 -20.21 16.83 1.51
CA SER A 115 -19.88 18.18 2.00
C SER A 115 -19.38 19.09 0.88
N HIS A 116 -18.54 18.56 -0.02
CA HIS A 116 -17.86 19.31 -1.07
C HIS A 116 -17.85 18.54 -2.41
N PRO A 117 -19.01 18.33 -3.06
CA PRO A 117 -19.15 17.42 -4.20
C PRO A 117 -18.31 17.82 -5.41
N VAL A 118 -18.28 19.11 -5.74
CA VAL A 118 -17.49 19.62 -6.88
C VAL A 118 -16.01 19.38 -6.65
N TRP A 119 -15.51 19.66 -5.45
CA TRP A 119 -14.10 19.45 -5.10
C TRP A 119 -13.75 17.96 -5.09
N ALA A 120 -14.59 17.11 -4.49
CA ALA A 120 -14.37 15.66 -4.44
C ALA A 120 -14.29 15.05 -5.85
N VAL A 121 -15.21 15.41 -6.73
CA VAL A 121 -15.22 14.91 -8.13
C VAL A 121 -14.04 15.46 -8.91
N ALA A 122 -13.74 16.77 -8.79
CA ALA A 122 -12.65 17.39 -9.55
C ALA A 122 -11.26 16.93 -9.11
N SER A 123 -11.06 16.65 -7.81
CA SER A 123 -9.78 16.22 -7.24
C SER A 123 -9.52 14.71 -7.38
N SER A 124 -10.56 13.90 -7.58
CA SER A 124 -10.45 12.44 -7.72
C SER A 124 -9.55 11.96 -8.88
N PRO A 125 -9.65 12.49 -10.11
CA PRO A 125 -8.74 12.11 -11.20
C PRO A 125 -7.27 12.41 -10.90
N PHE A 126 -6.99 13.39 -10.04
CA PHE A 126 -5.64 13.73 -9.63
C PHE A 126 -5.14 12.88 -8.46
N LEU A 127 -5.90 11.83 -8.08
CA LEU A 127 -5.58 10.92 -6.99
C LEU A 127 -5.50 11.60 -5.61
N VAL A 128 -6.10 12.80 -5.49
CA VAL A 128 -6.10 13.60 -4.26
C VAL A 128 -7.20 13.14 -3.33
N TYR A 129 -8.45 13.07 -3.81
CA TYR A 129 -9.55 12.50 -3.04
C TYR A 129 -9.49 10.97 -3.08
N GLN A 130 -9.39 10.37 -1.91
CA GLN A 130 -9.18 8.95 -1.71
C GLN A 130 -10.26 8.42 -0.77
N PRO A 131 -11.46 8.09 -1.30
CA PRO A 131 -12.52 7.56 -0.46
C PRO A 131 -12.08 6.22 0.14
N PRO A 132 -12.57 5.88 1.36
CA PRO A 132 -12.23 4.62 2.00
C PRO A 132 -12.52 3.43 1.07
N LEU A 133 -11.74 2.35 1.18
CA LEU A 133 -11.71 1.16 0.32
C LEU A 133 -11.03 1.35 -1.05
N LEU A 134 -10.98 2.58 -1.59
CA LEU A 134 -10.31 2.88 -2.86
C LEU A 134 -8.95 3.55 -2.69
N ASP A 135 -8.58 3.88 -1.46
CA ASP A 135 -7.40 4.66 -1.08
C ASP A 135 -6.06 3.93 -1.30
N ILE A 136 -6.06 2.60 -1.39
CA ILE A 136 -4.86 1.83 -1.75
C ILE A 136 -4.45 2.01 -3.23
N LEU A 137 -5.42 2.25 -4.13
CA LEU A 137 -5.19 2.31 -5.58
C LEU A 137 -4.33 3.51 -6.01
N PRO A 138 -4.62 4.75 -5.55
CA PRO A 138 -3.78 5.93 -5.78
C PRO A 138 -2.29 5.67 -5.53
N MET A 139 -1.96 5.21 -4.32
CA MET A 139 -0.60 4.90 -3.90
C MET A 139 0.03 3.83 -4.80
N TYR A 140 -0.71 2.75 -5.06
CA TYR A 140 -0.23 1.65 -5.91
C TYR A 140 0.09 2.10 -7.33
N ILE A 141 -0.77 2.93 -7.94
CA ILE A 141 -0.58 3.46 -9.29
C ILE A 141 0.70 4.31 -9.33
N VAL A 142 0.89 5.20 -8.36
CA VAL A 142 2.07 6.08 -8.28
C VAL A 142 3.34 5.25 -8.12
N PHE A 143 3.35 4.27 -7.21
CA PHE A 143 4.53 3.42 -7.00
C PHE A 143 4.85 2.55 -8.24
N LEU A 144 3.83 2.06 -8.93
CA LEU A 144 4.00 1.33 -10.19
C LEU A 144 4.60 2.22 -11.29
N LEU A 145 4.16 3.48 -11.38
CA LEU A 145 4.70 4.47 -12.32
C LEU A 145 6.14 4.88 -11.99
N ALA A 146 6.50 4.94 -10.71
CA ALA A 146 7.86 5.25 -10.23
C ALA A 146 8.84 4.09 -10.41
N SER A 147 8.35 2.85 -10.44
CA SER A 147 9.18 1.63 -10.49
C SER A 147 10.22 1.60 -11.63
N PRO A 148 9.91 1.97 -12.89
CA PRO A 148 10.94 2.04 -13.95
C PRO A 148 12.07 3.02 -13.62
N LEU A 149 11.76 4.17 -12.98
CA LEU A 149 12.78 5.16 -12.61
C LEU A 149 13.70 4.61 -11.53
N LEU A 150 13.13 3.95 -10.51
CA LEU A 150 13.89 3.30 -9.44
C LEU A 150 14.78 2.19 -10.00
N LEU A 151 14.25 1.32 -10.87
CA LEU A 151 15.02 0.25 -11.51
C LEU A 151 16.17 0.81 -12.37
N ARG A 152 15.92 1.89 -13.12
CA ARG A 152 16.95 2.57 -13.93
C ARG A 152 18.04 3.17 -13.06
N TYR A 153 17.65 3.89 -12.01
CA TYR A 153 18.62 4.53 -11.13
C TYR A 153 19.46 3.47 -10.42
N ALA A 154 18.81 2.44 -9.87
CA ALA A 154 19.48 1.38 -9.13
C ALA A 154 20.39 0.51 -10.02
N SER A 155 20.06 0.33 -11.31
CA SER A 155 20.95 -0.39 -12.23
C SER A 155 22.20 0.40 -12.62
N GLN A 156 22.16 1.73 -12.52
CA GLN A 156 23.29 2.61 -12.85
C GLN A 156 24.14 2.99 -11.63
N ARG A 157 23.52 3.17 -10.46
CA ARG A 157 24.15 3.73 -9.25
C ARG A 157 24.09 2.79 -8.05
N GLY A 158 23.40 1.65 -8.16
CA GLY A 158 23.15 0.73 -7.06
C GLY A 158 21.95 1.13 -6.17
N TRP A 159 21.56 0.21 -5.29
CA TRP A 159 20.36 0.37 -4.44
C TRP A 159 20.57 1.18 -3.16
N ARG A 160 21.83 1.43 -2.75
CA ARG A 160 22.14 2.06 -1.45
C ARG A 160 21.43 3.40 -1.27
N ALA A 161 21.54 4.31 -2.23
CA ALA A 161 20.91 5.62 -2.13
C ALA A 161 19.37 5.54 -2.13
N VAL A 162 18.80 4.59 -2.90
CA VAL A 162 17.33 4.37 -2.92
C VAL A 162 16.83 3.85 -1.58
N LEU A 163 17.52 2.87 -1.00
CA LEU A 163 17.15 2.29 0.30
C LEU A 163 17.33 3.28 1.45
N VAL A 164 18.44 4.04 1.47
CA VAL A 164 18.67 5.07 2.48
C VAL A 164 17.65 6.19 2.35
N GLY A 165 17.40 6.70 1.13
CA GLY A 165 16.38 7.72 0.90
C GLY A 165 14.97 7.25 1.28
N SER A 166 14.65 6.00 0.96
CA SER A 166 13.40 5.36 1.36
C SER A 166 13.27 5.22 2.88
N GLY A 167 14.33 4.82 3.57
CA GLY A 167 14.37 4.76 5.04
C GLY A 167 14.23 6.12 5.70
N LEU A 168 14.84 7.17 5.13
CA LEU A 168 14.70 8.55 5.61
C LEU A 168 13.27 9.08 5.42
N LEU A 169 12.63 8.80 4.28
CA LEU A 169 11.23 9.17 4.06
C LEU A 169 10.29 8.44 5.03
N TRP A 170 10.58 7.17 5.32
CA TRP A 170 9.84 6.42 6.33
C TRP A 170 10.03 7.03 7.73
N LEU A 171 11.26 7.36 8.13
CA LEU A 171 11.53 8.05 9.40
C LEU A 171 10.81 9.40 9.47
N PHE A 172 10.84 10.17 8.38
CA PHE A 172 10.10 11.42 8.27
C PHE A 172 8.60 11.21 8.53
N ALA A 173 8.00 10.13 7.99
CA ALA A 173 6.61 9.77 8.27
C ALA A 173 6.39 9.46 9.76
N GLN A 174 7.27 8.64 10.38
CA GLN A 174 7.16 8.26 11.79
C GLN A 174 7.27 9.46 12.75
N LEU A 175 8.07 10.47 12.38
CA LEU A 175 8.22 11.71 13.14
C LEU A 175 7.09 12.72 12.90
N GLY A 176 6.02 12.34 12.20
CA GLY A 176 4.86 13.20 11.92
C GLY A 176 5.09 14.20 10.80
N GLY A 177 6.09 14.00 9.95
CA GLY A 177 6.44 14.91 8.86
C GLY A 177 5.31 15.13 7.85
N GLY A 178 4.57 14.07 7.50
CA GLY A 178 3.40 14.18 6.62
C GLY A 178 2.31 15.07 7.21
N ARG A 179 2.05 14.94 8.52
CA ARG A 179 1.12 15.82 9.25
C ARG A 179 1.61 17.26 9.27
N ALA A 180 2.90 17.49 9.52
CA ALA A 180 3.49 18.83 9.52
C ALA A 180 3.37 19.51 8.15
N LEU A 181 3.60 18.78 7.05
CA LEU A 181 3.40 19.29 5.68
C LEU A 181 1.94 19.63 5.40
N TYR A 182 1.01 18.77 5.82
CA TYR A 182 -0.42 19.04 5.70
C TYR A 182 -0.81 20.32 6.47
N GLU A 183 -0.40 20.45 7.73
CA GLU A 183 -0.69 21.63 8.55
C GLU A 183 -0.08 22.90 7.94
N LEU A 184 1.12 22.82 7.36
CA LEU A 184 1.75 23.91 6.64
C LEU A 184 0.96 24.31 5.37
N ALA A 185 0.49 23.33 4.58
CA ALA A 185 -0.29 23.58 3.38
C ALA A 185 -1.65 24.24 3.70
N VAL A 186 -2.31 23.79 4.77
CA VAL A 186 -3.56 24.43 5.26
C VAL A 186 -3.29 25.86 5.71
N ARG A 187 -2.21 26.11 6.46
CA ARG A 187 -1.80 27.47 6.86
C ARG A 187 -1.46 28.37 5.66
N ALA A 188 -0.96 27.79 4.57
CA ALA A 188 -0.71 28.49 3.31
C ALA A 188 -1.97 28.75 2.47
N GLY A 189 -3.15 28.36 2.97
CA GLY A 189 -4.43 28.59 2.29
C GLY A 189 -4.79 27.54 1.23
N VAL A 190 -4.11 26.40 1.19
CA VAL A 190 -4.49 25.31 0.29
C VAL A 190 -5.75 24.62 0.85
N PRO A 191 -6.86 24.54 0.09
CA PRO A 191 -8.11 23.96 0.56
C PRO A 191 -8.01 22.43 0.57
N LEU A 192 -7.34 21.89 1.61
CA LEU A 192 -7.10 20.47 1.80
C LEU A 192 -7.89 19.95 3.00
N GLU A 193 -8.84 19.06 2.75
CA GLU A 193 -9.49 18.31 3.82
C GLU A 193 -8.67 17.09 4.19
N ARG A 194 -8.36 16.92 5.47
CA ARG A 194 -7.62 15.74 5.94
C ARG A 194 -8.35 14.44 5.61
N ALA A 195 -9.68 14.46 5.73
CA ALA A 195 -10.55 13.33 5.41
C ALA A 195 -10.58 12.98 3.92
N ALA A 196 -10.04 13.85 3.05
CA ALA A 196 -9.89 13.56 1.64
C ALA A 196 -8.66 12.69 1.34
N PHE A 197 -7.66 12.69 2.22
CA PHE A 197 -6.51 11.81 2.12
C PHE A 197 -6.84 10.46 2.73
N GLY A 198 -6.43 9.39 2.04
CA GLY A 198 -6.70 8.03 2.45
C GLY A 198 -5.95 7.62 3.72
N ALA A 199 -6.22 6.41 4.21
CA ALA A 199 -5.56 5.88 5.40
C ALA A 199 -4.06 5.57 5.17
N PHE A 200 -3.64 5.42 3.93
CA PHE A 200 -2.28 5.06 3.55
C PHE A 200 -1.34 6.28 3.55
N ASP A 201 -0.37 6.30 4.46
CA ASP A 201 0.73 7.28 4.41
C ASP A 201 1.76 6.90 3.34
N TRP A 202 1.76 7.63 2.23
CA TRP A 202 2.63 7.33 1.09
C TRP A 202 4.13 7.40 1.44
N TYR A 203 4.52 8.24 2.41
CA TYR A 203 5.92 8.37 2.85
C TYR A 203 6.40 7.15 3.61
N ALA A 204 5.51 6.52 4.38
CA ALA A 204 5.80 5.27 5.08
C ALA A 204 5.73 4.07 4.13
N TRP A 205 4.65 3.96 3.35
CA TRP A 205 4.36 2.78 2.53
C TRP A 205 5.31 2.60 1.34
N GLN A 206 5.95 3.68 0.87
CA GLN A 206 6.97 3.54 -0.17
C GLN A 206 8.13 2.63 0.25
N LEU A 207 8.44 2.51 1.55
CA LEU A 207 9.49 1.60 2.04
C LEU A 207 9.16 0.14 1.75
N VAL A 208 7.91 -0.27 1.94
CA VAL A 208 7.43 -1.62 1.63
C VAL A 208 7.59 -1.92 0.15
N TRP A 209 7.19 -0.97 -0.70
CA TRP A 209 7.33 -1.10 -2.15
C TRP A 209 8.79 -1.15 -2.59
N VAL A 210 9.62 -0.21 -2.13
CA VAL A 210 11.04 -0.12 -2.48
C VAL A 210 11.79 -1.39 -2.06
N THR A 211 11.50 -1.90 -0.86
CA THR A 211 12.12 -3.14 -0.36
C THR A 211 11.73 -4.34 -1.21
N GLY A 212 10.43 -4.49 -1.53
CA GLY A 212 9.98 -5.54 -2.44
C GLY A 212 10.65 -5.45 -3.81
N LEU A 213 10.68 -4.26 -4.41
CA LEU A 213 11.29 -4.00 -5.71
C LEU A 213 12.80 -4.32 -5.72
N TRP A 214 13.52 -3.93 -4.67
CA TRP A 214 14.94 -4.24 -4.47
C TRP A 214 15.19 -5.74 -4.40
N LEU A 215 14.45 -6.45 -3.54
CA LEU A 215 14.59 -7.90 -3.39
C LEU A 215 14.32 -8.62 -4.71
N GLY A 216 13.29 -8.20 -5.46
CA GLY A 216 12.98 -8.75 -6.77
C GLY A 216 14.08 -8.51 -7.81
N TYR A 217 14.65 -7.30 -7.82
CA TYR A 217 15.80 -6.94 -8.67
C TYR A 217 17.04 -7.77 -8.36
N SER A 218 17.39 -7.89 -7.08
CA SER A 218 18.60 -8.57 -6.61
C SER A 218 18.63 -10.05 -6.96
N GLN A 219 17.48 -10.69 -7.26
CA GLN A 219 17.46 -12.08 -7.73
C GLN A 219 18.11 -12.29 -9.11
N HIS A 220 18.23 -11.24 -9.91
CA HIS A 220 18.64 -11.34 -11.30
C HIS A 220 19.87 -10.49 -11.66
N HIS A 221 20.50 -9.83 -10.68
CA HIS A 221 21.60 -8.91 -10.95
C HIS A 221 22.73 -8.95 -9.91
N GLY A 222 23.97 -9.09 -10.39
CA GLY A 222 25.19 -9.18 -9.60
C GLY A 222 25.20 -10.36 -8.61
N ASP A 223 25.98 -10.24 -7.53
CA ASP A 223 25.98 -11.19 -6.41
C ASP A 223 24.74 -11.06 -5.51
N GLY A 224 23.73 -10.30 -5.93
CA GLY A 224 22.54 -10.01 -5.12
C GLY A 224 21.78 -11.28 -4.74
N ALA A 225 21.67 -12.25 -5.65
CA ALA A 225 20.98 -13.51 -5.39
C ALA A 225 21.72 -14.35 -4.35
N GLU A 226 23.05 -14.44 -4.45
CA GLU A 226 23.88 -15.17 -3.50
C GLU A 226 23.97 -14.45 -2.15
N THR A 227 24.03 -13.13 -2.15
CA THR A 227 24.00 -12.30 -0.93
C THR A 227 22.67 -12.49 -0.20
N LEU A 228 21.54 -12.44 -0.91
CA LEU A 228 20.22 -12.68 -0.32
C LEU A 228 20.11 -14.10 0.21
N LYS A 229 20.54 -15.12 -0.54
CA LYS A 229 20.56 -16.51 -0.06
C LYS A 229 21.41 -16.65 1.21
N ARG A 230 22.58 -16.03 1.27
CA ARG A 230 23.45 -16.04 2.47
C ARG A 230 22.76 -15.37 3.66
N TRP A 231 22.14 -14.22 3.44
CA TRP A 231 21.37 -13.51 4.47
C TRP A 231 20.21 -14.34 5.00
N PHE A 232 19.36 -14.87 4.11
CA PHE A 232 18.22 -15.71 4.49
C PHE A 232 18.62 -17.08 5.05
N ARG A 233 19.85 -17.54 4.84
CA ARG A 233 20.38 -18.75 5.48
C ARG A 233 21.03 -18.49 6.83
N HIS A 234 21.31 -17.23 7.18
CA HIS A 234 21.98 -16.90 8.43
C HIS A 234 21.00 -17.09 9.61
N PRO A 235 21.33 -17.93 10.60
CA PRO A 235 20.41 -18.26 11.69
C PRO A 235 20.01 -17.03 12.53
N ALA A 236 20.87 -16.02 12.63
CA ALA A 236 20.54 -14.77 13.31
C ALA A 236 19.42 -13.98 12.62
N VAL A 237 19.29 -14.05 11.29
CA VAL A 237 18.21 -13.37 10.56
C VAL A 237 16.87 -14.03 10.88
N TRP A 238 16.83 -15.36 10.89
CA TRP A 238 15.65 -16.11 11.34
C TRP A 238 15.36 -15.87 12.81
N GLY A 239 16.37 -15.91 13.68
CA GLY A 239 16.24 -15.63 15.11
C GLY A 239 15.66 -14.24 15.36
N MET A 240 16.18 -13.21 14.69
CA MET A 240 15.66 -11.84 14.79
C MET A 240 14.25 -11.72 14.22
N THR A 241 13.95 -12.37 13.08
CA THR A 241 12.62 -12.33 12.47
C THR A 241 11.59 -12.97 13.40
N VAL A 242 11.88 -14.18 13.90
CA VAL A 242 11.02 -14.89 14.85
C VAL A 242 10.88 -14.11 16.16
N ALA A 243 11.98 -13.59 16.71
CA ALA A 243 11.93 -12.78 17.94
C ALA A 243 11.11 -11.49 17.75
N THR A 244 11.25 -10.81 16.61
CA THR A 244 10.51 -9.58 16.29
C THR A 244 9.02 -9.88 16.09
N SER A 245 8.69 -10.95 15.35
CA SER A 245 7.32 -11.41 15.17
C SER A 245 6.68 -11.80 16.50
N ILE A 246 7.38 -12.56 17.36
CA ILE A 246 6.90 -12.92 18.70
C ILE A 246 6.73 -11.68 19.55
N PHE A 247 7.70 -10.74 19.55
CA PHE A 247 7.60 -9.49 20.29
C PHE A 247 6.34 -8.71 19.89
N PHE A 248 6.09 -8.51 18.59
CA PHE A 248 4.91 -7.78 18.12
C PHE A 248 3.60 -8.53 18.35
N LEU A 249 3.59 -9.86 18.24
CA LEU A 249 2.44 -10.68 18.62
C LEU A 249 2.11 -10.54 20.11
N LEU A 250 3.12 -10.70 20.97
CA LEU A 250 2.95 -10.57 22.42
C LEU A 250 2.55 -9.14 22.81
N TRP A 251 3.18 -8.14 22.21
CA TRP A 251 2.85 -6.73 22.43
C TRP A 251 1.39 -6.46 22.06
N ARG A 252 0.92 -6.91 20.89
CA ARG A 252 -0.47 -6.73 20.48
C ARG A 252 -1.43 -7.41 21.45
N HIS A 253 -1.16 -8.65 21.86
CA HIS A 253 -2.02 -9.35 22.80
C HIS A 253 -1.99 -8.73 24.21
N HIS A 254 -0.84 -8.21 24.69
CA HIS A 254 -0.75 -7.50 25.96
C HIS A 254 -1.48 -6.15 25.95
N VAL A 255 -1.37 -5.38 24.85
CA VAL A 255 -2.06 -4.10 24.70
C VAL A 255 -3.57 -4.29 24.49
N ALA A 256 -3.99 -5.34 23.78
CA ALA A 256 -5.40 -5.68 23.60
C ALA A 256 -6.08 -6.18 24.88
N VAL A 257 -5.33 -6.80 25.81
CA VAL A 257 -5.86 -7.24 27.12
C VAL A 257 -5.94 -6.07 28.13
N SER A 258 -5.18 -5.00 27.93
CA SER A 258 -5.11 -3.86 28.86
C SER A 258 -6.00 -2.66 28.47
N SER A 259 -6.70 -2.70 27.33
CA SER A 259 -7.69 -1.69 26.96
C SER A 259 -9.06 -1.99 27.62
N PRO A 260 -9.56 -1.13 28.53
CA PRO A 260 -10.78 -1.38 29.31
C PRO A 260 -12.06 -1.08 28.49
N MET A 261 -12.26 -1.75 27.36
CA MET A 261 -13.46 -1.57 26.52
C MET A 261 -14.21 -2.87 26.18
N SER A 262 -13.81 -4.03 26.71
CA SER A 262 -14.57 -5.28 26.55
C SER A 262 -15.70 -5.50 27.57
N GLY A 263 -15.88 -4.58 28.53
CA GLY A 263 -16.85 -4.71 29.63
C GLY A 263 -18.20 -3.99 29.47
N ALA A 264 -18.40 -3.14 28.45
CA ALA A 264 -19.56 -2.24 28.40
C ALA A 264 -20.65 -2.61 27.37
N ALA A 265 -20.62 -3.84 26.82
CA ALA A 265 -21.65 -4.35 25.89
C ALA A 265 -22.40 -5.57 26.44
N ARG A 266 -22.63 -5.60 27.76
CA ARG A 266 -23.66 -6.44 28.39
C ARG A 266 -24.39 -5.63 29.43
N ARG A 267 -25.37 -4.85 28.98
CA ARG A 267 -26.65 -4.55 29.66
C ARG A 267 -27.53 -3.79 28.69
#